data_AF-A0A0S6VTB4-F1
#
_entry.id   AF-A0A0S6VTB4-F1
#
_cell.length_a   1.000
_cell.length_b   1.000
_cell.length_c   1.000
_cell.angle_alpha   90.00
_cell.angle_beta   90.00
_cell.angle_gamma   90.00
#
_symmetry.space_group_name_H-M   'P 1'
#
loop_
_entity.id
_entity.type
_entity.pdbx_description
1 polymer ?
#
loop_
_entity_poly.entity_id
_entity_poly.type
_entity_poly.pdbx_seq_one_letter_code
_entity_poly.pdbx_strand_id
1 'polypeptide(L)' 'MITTQQLSKKCELLDPIQRETVAEFIDFLIVRHQKPTSDKKAILLQTSVWDEESLRQVQEAQQAVNTWKPPVF' A
#
# COMPACT_ATOMS: atom_id res chain seq x y z
N MET A 1 16.32 -19.80 -6.80
CA MET A 1 15.10 -19.26 -7.44
C MET A 1 14.25 -20.44 -7.88
N ILE A 2 12.96 -20.44 -7.54
CA ILE A 2 12.02 -21.44 -8.04
C ILE A 2 11.65 -21.06 -9.47
N THR A 3 11.70 -22.01 -10.41
CA THR A 3 11.28 -21.76 -11.79
C THR A 3 9.75 -21.85 -11.91
N THR A 4 9.17 -21.15 -12.88
CA THR A 4 7.72 -21.16 -13.15
C THR A 4 7.16 -22.58 -13.33
N GLN A 5 7.92 -23.47 -13.95
CA GLN A 5 7.54 -24.89 -14.07
C GLN A 5 7.49 -25.61 -12.72
N GLN A 6 8.47 -25.37 -11.84
CA GLN A 6 8.50 -25.96 -10.50
C GLN A 6 7.37 -25.42 -9.62
N LEU A 7 6.96 -24.16 -9.81
CA LEU A 7 5.82 -23.57 -9.12
C LEU A 7 4.50 -24.22 -9.57
N SER A 8 4.29 -24.40 -10.88
CA SER A 8 3.07 -25.05 -11.39
C SER A 8 2.87 -26.46 -10.84
N LYS A 9 3.95 -27.28 -10.83
CA LYS A 9 3.92 -28.63 -10.27
C LYS A 9 3.62 -28.65 -8.78
N LYS A 10 4.08 -27.65 -8.02
CA LYS A 10 3.75 -27.53 -6.60
C LYS A 10 2.30 -27.13 -6.37
N CYS A 11 1.73 -26.29 -7.24
CA CYS A 11 0.32 -25.91 -7.16
C CYS A 11 -0.62 -27.06 -7.55
N GLU A 12 -0.21 -27.95 -8.45
CA GLU A 12 -0.96 -29.17 -8.79
C GLU A 12 -1.09 -30.14 -7.62
N LEU A 13 -0.09 -30.16 -6.74
CA LEU A 13 -0.06 -31.00 -5.53
C LEU A 13 -0.88 -30.44 -4.36
N LEU A 14 -1.43 -29.23 -4.49
CA LEU A 14 -2.26 -28.62 -3.45
C LEU A 14 -3.68 -29.20 -3.49
N ASP A 15 -4.24 -29.37 -2.29
CA ASP A 15 -5.65 -29.65 -2.07
C ASP A 15 -6.50 -28.49 -2.65
N PRO A 16 -7.69 -28.76 -3.25
CA PRO A 16 -8.63 -27.74 -3.68
C PRO A 16 -8.77 -26.54 -2.73
N ILE A 17 -8.88 -26.77 -1.42
CA ILE A 17 -9.02 -25.70 -0.42
C ILE A 17 -7.77 -24.81 -0.37
N GLN A 18 -6.59 -25.43 -0.43
CA GLN A 18 -5.32 -24.71 -0.38
C GLN A 18 -5.06 -23.93 -1.67
N ARG A 19 -5.57 -24.39 -2.82
CA ARG A 19 -5.49 -23.62 -4.08
C ARG A 19 -6.32 -22.35 -4.00
N GLU A 20 -7.50 -22.42 -3.41
CA GLU A 20 -8.37 -21.26 -3.19
C GLU A 20 -7.67 -20.23 -2.29
N THR A 21 -7.07 -20.67 -1.18
CA THR A 21 -6.27 -19.79 -0.30
C THR A 21 -5.09 -19.13 -1.03
N VAL A 22 -4.38 -19.87 -1.89
CA VAL A 22 -3.28 -19.31 -2.69
C VAL A 22 -3.80 -18.29 -3.72
N ALA A 23 -4.93 -18.56 -4.35
CA ALA A 23 -5.58 -17.63 -5.28
C ALA A 23 -5.98 -16.33 -4.58
N GLU A 24 -6.66 -16.42 -3.43
CA GLU A 24 -7.02 -15.26 -2.60
C GLU A 24 -5.80 -14.44 -2.18
N PHE A 25 -4.70 -15.11 -1.83
CA PHE A 25 -3.45 -14.44 -1.47
C PHE A 25 -2.82 -13.69 -2.66
N ILE A 26 -2.86 -14.29 -3.86
CA ILE A 26 -2.37 -13.64 -5.09
C ILE A 26 -3.25 -12.41 -5.41
N ASP A 27 -4.57 -12.55 -5.31
CA ASP A 27 -5.51 -11.45 -5.53
C ASP A 27 -5.28 -10.32 -4.52
N PHE A 28 -5.06 -10.66 -3.25
CA PHE A 28 -4.70 -9.69 -2.22
C PHE A 28 -3.42 -8.92 -2.57
N LEU A 29 -2.39 -9.61 -3.06
CA LEU A 29 -1.14 -8.96 -3.47
C LEU A 29 -1.36 -8.03 -4.68
N ILE A 30 -2.16 -8.45 -5.66
CA ILE A 30 -2.50 -7.63 -6.83
C ILE A 30 -3.26 -6.37 -6.40
N VAL A 31 -4.28 -6.51 -5.54
CA VAL A 31 -5.07 -5.39 -5.01
C VAL A 31 -4.20 -4.45 -4.17
N ARG A 32 -3.27 -4.98 -3.37
CA ARG A 32 -2.32 -4.17 -2.59
C ARG A 32 -1.36 -3.37 -3.47
N HIS A 33 -1.01 -3.90 -4.65
CA HIS A 33 -0.18 -3.22 -5.64
C HIS A 33 -0.96 -2.21 -6.50
N GLN A 34 -2.29 -2.24 -6.50
CA GLN A 34 -3.10 -1.16 -7.04
C GLN A 34 -2.92 0.05 -6.11
N LYS A 35 -2.07 0.98 -6.54
CA LYS A 35 -1.98 2.33 -5.97
C LYS A 35 -3.42 2.81 -5.74
N PRO A 36 -3.79 3.26 -4.52
CA PRO A 36 -5.12 3.80 -4.31
C PRO A 36 -5.33 4.88 -5.37
N THR A 37 -6.31 4.65 -6.24
CA THR A 37 -6.72 5.62 -7.25
C THR A 37 -6.98 6.93 -6.51
N SER A 38 -6.39 7.99 -7.05
CA SER A 38 -6.38 9.37 -6.55
C SER A 38 -7.70 9.84 -5.92
N ASP A 39 -8.82 9.29 -6.38
CA ASP A 39 -10.17 9.62 -5.92
C ASP A 39 -10.40 9.33 -4.43
N LYS A 40 -9.83 8.26 -3.86
CA LYS A 40 -9.99 8.01 -2.41
C LYS A 40 -9.34 9.09 -1.57
N LYS A 41 -8.21 9.65 -2.03
CA LYS A 41 -7.55 10.78 -1.36
C LYS A 41 -8.36 12.07 -1.53
N ALA A 42 -8.91 12.31 -2.72
CA ALA A 42 -9.76 13.48 -2.98
C ALA A 42 -11.05 13.43 -2.15
N ILE A 43 -11.69 12.26 -2.04
CA ILE A 43 -12.87 12.05 -1.20
C ILE A 43 -12.50 12.22 0.28
N LEU A 44 -11.38 11.63 0.75
CA LEU A 44 -10.92 11.79 2.13
C LEU A 44 -10.67 13.26 2.48
N LEU A 45 -10.03 14.01 1.57
CA LEU A 45 -9.77 15.45 1.71
C LEU A 45 -11.05 16.28 1.66
N GLN A 46 -12.04 15.91 0.83
CA GLN A 46 -13.35 16.57 0.78
C GLN A 46 -14.21 16.30 2.03
N THR A 47 -14.10 15.11 2.62
CA THR A 47 -14.80 14.74 3.87
C THR A 47 -14.06 15.17 5.13
N SER A 48 -12.83 15.66 5.00
CA SER A 48 -12.01 16.16 6.10
C SER A 48 -12.55 17.52 6.53
N VAL A 49 -12.99 17.64 7.79
CA VAL A 49 -13.33 18.92 8.46
C VAL A 49 -12.06 19.72 8.77
N TRP A 50 -11.13 19.78 7.82
CA TRP A 50 -9.86 20.45 8.00
C TRP A 50 -10.01 21.80 7.33
N ASP A 51 -10.02 22.84 8.16
CA ASP A 51 -9.93 24.21 7.68
C ASP A 51 -8.56 24.45 7.01
N GLU A 52 -8.48 25.52 6.22
CA GLU A 52 -7.26 25.88 5.50
C GLU A 52 -6.07 26.10 6.44
N GLU A 53 -6.34 26.53 7.68
CA GLU A 53 -5.35 26.73 8.73
C GLU A 53 -4.74 25.40 9.18
N SER A 54 -5.55 24.38 9.45
CA SER A 54 -5.09 23.05 9.84
C SER A 54 -4.27 22.39 8.73
N LEU A 55 -4.66 22.60 7.47
CA LEU A 55 -3.88 22.10 6.32
C LEU A 55 -2.51 22.79 6.19
N ARG A 56 -2.44 24.10 6.42
CA ARG A 56 -1.17 24.84 6.44
C ARG A 56 -0.23 24.35 7.53
N GLN A 57 -0.74 24.15 8.75
CA GLN A 57 0.08 23.68 9.87
C GLN A 57 0.69 22.29 9.59
N VAL A 58 -0.07 21.38 8.98
CA VAL A 58 0.45 20.06 8.59
C VAL A 58 1.50 20.16 7.48
N GLN A 59 1.30 21.04 6.49
CA GLN A 59 2.28 21.27 5.43
C GLN A 59 3.58 21.87 5.97
N GLU A 60 3.50 22.83 6.88
CA GLU A 60 4.65 23.45 7.53
C GLU A 60 5.42 22.42 8.39
N ALA A 61 4.70 21.58 9.15
CA ALA A 61 5.31 20.49 9.91
C ALA A 61 6.00 19.45 9.01
N GLN A 62 5.38 19.11 7.87
CA GLN A 62 5.98 18.20 6.89
C GLN A 62 7.27 18.77 6.29
N GLN A 63 7.29 20.06 5.96
CA GLN A 63 8.49 20.74 5.47
C GLN A 63 9.59 20.78 6.52
N ALA A 64 9.24 21.05 7.79
CA ALA A 64 10.19 21.03 8.90
C ALA A 64 10.83 19.66 9.10
N VAL A 65 10.06 18.57 9.01
CA VAL A 65 10.58 17.19 9.10
C VAL A 65 11.49 16.87 7.91
N ASN A 66 11.10 17.24 6.69
CA ASN A 66 11.89 16.96 5.49
C ASN A 66 13.22 17.74 5.44
N THR A 67 13.26 18.92 6.07
CA THR A 67 14.46 19.76 6.17
C THR A 67 15.24 19.54 7.45
N TRP A 68 14.75 18.68 8.36
CA TRP A 68 15.42 18.37 9.60
C TRP A 68 16.72 17.62 9.31
N LYS A 69 17.84 18.32 9.47
CA LYS A 69 19.17 17.73 9.43
C LYS A 69 19.49 17.20 10.82
N PRO A 70 19.82 15.90 10.97
CA PRO A 70 20.23 15.36 12.26
C PRO A 70 21.49 16.09 12.74
N PRO A 71 21.62 16.39 14.05
CA PRO A 71 22.79 17.05 14.58
C PRO A 71 24.02 16.16 14.30
N VAL A 72 25.03 16.77 13.69
CA VAL A 72 26.33 16.13 13.44
C VAL A 72 27.10 16.21 14.76
N PHE A 73 27.30 15.06 15.42
CA PHE A 73 28.17 14.92 16.59
C PHE A 73 29.63 14.74 16.16
#